data_AF-X1JUS0-F1
#
_entry.id   AF-X1JUS0-F1
#
_cell.length_a   1.000
_cell.length_b   1.000
_cell.length_c   1.000
_cell.angle_alpha   90.00
_cell.angle_beta   90.00
_cell.angle_gamma   90.00
#
_symmetry.space_group_name_H-M   'P 1'
#
loop_
_entity.id
_entity.type
_entity.pdbx_description
1 polymer ?
#
loop_
_entity_poly.entity_id
_entity_poly.type
_entity_poly.pdbx_seq_one_letter_code
_entity_poly.pdbx_strand_id
1 'polypeptide(L)'
;MAAKAAKKAIENAGIEKEEIDMIILATITPDFFMPSTANLVQAELGLDDIPSFDITAGCTGFVYGLQVADQFIKSKQSKTILLIGVEILSKVTDWSDRNTCVLFGDGAGAVILKSSSQEGIICTYTGSQGDLKGLITLPAV
;
A
#
# COMPACT_ATOMS: atom_id res chain seq x y z
N MET A 1 0.57 11.38 -3.47
CA MET A 1 0.37 11.43 -2.00
C MET A 1 1.22 10.41 -1.25
N ALA A 2 1.33 9.18 -1.77
CA ALA A 2 2.13 8.08 -1.21
C ALA A 2 3.55 8.47 -0.77
N ALA A 3 4.34 9.11 -1.65
CA ALA A 3 5.71 9.49 -1.31
C ALA A 3 5.82 10.46 -0.12
N LYS A 4 4.83 11.34 0.09
CA LYS A 4 4.77 12.20 1.28
C LYS A 4 4.52 11.39 2.55
N ALA A 5 3.63 10.39 2.49
CA ALA A 5 3.39 9.48 3.61
C ALA A 5 4.64 8.62 3.90
N ALA A 6 5.31 8.12 2.87
CA ALA A 6 6.56 7.38 2.99
C ALA A 6 7.66 8.21 3.66
N LYS A 7 7.90 9.45 3.21
CA LYS A 7 8.88 10.36 3.82
C LYS A 7 8.63 10.57 5.31
N LYS A 8 7.36 10.75 5.72
CA LYS A 8 6.97 10.85 7.14
C LYS A 8 7.20 9.55 7.91
N ALA A 9 6.90 8.39 7.30
CA ALA A 9 7.13 7.10 7.94
C ALA A 9 8.63 6.81 8.14
N ILE A 10 9.46 7.17 7.17
CA ILE A 10 10.93 7.09 7.25
C ILE A 10 11.44 7.98 8.38
N GLU A 11 11.01 9.25 8.40
CA GLU A 11 11.37 10.20 9.46
C GLU A 11 10.97 9.70 10.85
N ASN A 12 9.73 9.23 11.01
CA ASN A 12 9.23 8.68 12.28
C ASN A 12 9.99 7.41 12.72
N ALA A 13 10.43 6.58 11.77
CA ALA A 13 11.21 5.38 12.06
C ALA A 13 12.68 5.69 12.42
N GLY A 14 13.17 6.89 12.08
CA GLY A 14 14.55 7.30 12.34
C GLY A 14 15.58 6.44 11.59
N ILE A 15 15.23 5.97 10.39
CA ILE A 15 16.12 5.16 9.54
C ILE A 15 16.59 5.97 8.34
N GLU A 16 17.73 5.57 7.78
CA GLU A 16 18.10 6.03 6.45
C GLU A 16 17.20 5.36 5.41
N LYS A 17 16.80 6.10 4.37
CA LYS A 17 15.87 5.55 3.37
C LYS A 17 16.47 4.34 2.64
N GLU A 18 17.79 4.30 2.50
CA GLU A 18 18.57 3.22 1.88
C GLU A 18 18.52 1.92 2.69
N GLU A 19 18.04 1.94 3.94
CA GLU A 19 17.77 0.71 4.69
C GLU A 19 16.56 -0.05 4.14
N ILE A 20 15.66 0.63 3.41
CA ILE A 20 14.46 0.01 2.81
C ILE A 20 14.90 -0.89 1.66
N ASP A 21 14.55 -2.17 1.74
CA ASP A 21 14.87 -3.17 0.72
C ASP A 21 13.63 -3.69 -0.03
N MET A 22 12.44 -3.13 0.22
CA MET A 22 11.22 -3.41 -0.53
C MET A 22 10.15 -2.33 -0.33
N ILE A 23 9.37 -2.05 -1.38
CA ILE A 23 8.16 -1.21 -1.30
C ILE A 23 6.93 -2.02 -1.70
N ILE A 24 5.92 -2.01 -0.83
CA ILE A 24 4.60 -2.56 -1.11
C ILE A 24 3.58 -1.42 -1.03
N LEU A 25 2.79 -1.22 -2.08
CA LEU A 25 1.79 -0.16 -2.13
C LEU A 25 0.39 -0.73 -2.37
N ALA A 26 -0.48 -0.59 -1.38
CA ALA A 26 -1.89 -0.94 -1.50
C ALA A 26 -2.69 0.21 -2.12
N THR A 27 -3.24 -0.03 -3.31
CA THR A 27 -4.13 0.91 -3.99
C THR A 27 -5.06 0.21 -4.99
N ILE A 28 -6.27 0.73 -5.14
CA ILE A 28 -7.18 0.44 -6.25
C ILE A 28 -7.32 1.63 -7.20
N THR A 29 -6.66 2.75 -6.89
CA THR A 29 -6.62 3.96 -7.70
C THR A 29 -5.19 4.33 -8.09
N PRO A 30 -4.43 3.43 -8.75
CA PRO A 30 -3.05 3.70 -9.11
C PRO A 30 -2.93 4.86 -10.09
N ASP A 31 -1.73 5.45 -10.19
CA ASP A 31 -1.43 6.47 -11.20
C ASP A 31 -1.41 5.85 -12.62
N PHE A 32 -0.85 4.64 -12.74
CA PHE A 32 -0.82 3.85 -13.98
C PHE A 32 -0.97 2.36 -13.66
N PHE A 33 -1.44 1.56 -14.63
CA PHE A 33 -1.34 0.09 -14.51
C PHE A 33 0.09 -0.42 -14.69
N MET A 34 0.90 0.29 -15.48
CA MET A 34 2.33 0.03 -15.66
C MET A 34 3.03 1.34 -16.08
N PRO A 35 4.10 1.77 -15.39
CA PRO A 35 4.70 1.18 -14.19
C PRO A 35 3.78 1.28 -12.97
N SER A 36 4.05 0.51 -11.91
CA SER A 36 3.25 0.56 -10.68
C SER A 36 3.43 1.89 -9.95
N THR A 37 2.46 2.26 -9.12
CA THR A 37 2.56 3.45 -8.25
C THR A 37 3.74 3.31 -7.28
N ALA A 38 4.01 2.10 -6.79
CA ALA A 38 5.19 1.79 -5.98
C ALA A 38 6.50 2.12 -6.71
N ASN A 39 6.61 1.86 -8.01
CA ASN A 39 7.80 2.22 -8.80
C ASN A 39 7.97 3.75 -8.89
N LEU A 40 6.87 4.50 -9.00
CA LEU A 40 6.94 5.97 -8.99
C LEU A 40 7.41 6.49 -7.63
N VAL A 41 6.91 5.89 -6.53
CA VAL A 41 7.35 6.25 -5.18
C VAL A 41 8.82 5.89 -4.97
N GLN A 42 9.26 4.73 -5.43
CA GLN A 42 10.66 4.32 -5.41
C GLN A 42 11.55 5.38 -6.08
N ALA A 43 11.20 5.79 -7.29
CA ALA A 43 11.92 6.83 -8.02
C ALA A 43 11.88 8.18 -7.29
N GLU A 44 10.74 8.59 -6.73
CA GLU A 44 10.63 9.85 -5.98
C GLU A 44 11.44 9.85 -4.67
N LEU A 45 11.61 8.68 -4.05
CA LEU A 45 12.47 8.51 -2.89
C LEU A 45 13.95 8.41 -3.29
N GLY A 46 14.27 8.20 -4.57
CA GLY A 46 15.63 7.96 -5.05
C GLY A 46 16.22 6.68 -4.45
N LEU A 47 15.43 5.61 -4.44
CA LEU A 47 15.84 4.26 -4.04
C LEU A 47 16.03 3.43 -5.30
N ASP A 48 17.23 2.90 -5.51
CA ASP A 48 17.53 2.06 -6.67
C ASP A 48 17.63 0.58 -6.26
N ASP A 49 17.42 -0.33 -7.22
CA ASP A 49 17.67 -1.77 -7.09
C ASP A 49 16.89 -2.53 -6.00
N ILE A 50 15.71 -2.05 -5.60
CA ILE A 50 14.80 -2.76 -4.69
C ILE A 50 13.49 -3.17 -5.38
N PRO A 51 12.88 -4.32 -5.00
CA PRO A 51 11.56 -4.69 -5.46
C PRO A 51 10.51 -3.66 -5.01
N SER A 52 9.66 -3.23 -5.93
CA SER A 52 8.52 -2.37 -5.64
C SER A 52 7.31 -2.77 -6.49
N PHE A 53 6.16 -2.94 -5.84
CA PHE A 53 4.93 -3.39 -6.50
C PHE A 53 3.66 -2.90 -5.79
N ASP A 54 2.59 -2.82 -6.58
CA ASP A 54 1.26 -2.50 -6.08
C ASP A 54 0.48 -3.79 -5.73
N ILE A 55 -0.42 -3.70 -4.75
CA ILE A 55 -1.41 -4.73 -4.43
C ILE A 55 -2.81 -4.14 -4.46
N THR A 56 -3.76 -4.95 -4.93
CA THR A 56 -5.16 -4.56 -5.07
C THR A 56 -6.03 -5.50 -4.26
N ALA A 57 -6.64 -5.00 -3.18
CA ALA A 57 -7.62 -5.74 -2.37
C ALA A 57 -8.70 -4.82 -1.78
N GLY A 58 -9.11 -3.79 -2.53
CA GLY A 58 -10.09 -2.81 -2.05
C GLY A 58 -9.66 -2.10 -0.76
N CYS A 59 -10.62 -1.75 0.09
CA CYS A 59 -10.36 -1.06 1.36
C CYS A 59 -9.50 -1.87 2.35
N THR A 60 -9.37 -3.19 2.18
CA THR A 60 -8.51 -4.05 3.01
C THR A 60 -7.09 -4.19 2.44
N GLY A 61 -6.77 -3.47 1.35
CA GLY A 61 -5.45 -3.48 0.70
C GLY A 61 -4.29 -3.33 1.67
N PHE A 62 -4.37 -2.39 2.62
CA PHE A 62 -3.30 -2.20 3.60
C PHE A 62 -3.13 -3.41 4.53
N VAL A 63 -4.21 -4.05 4.96
CA VAL A 63 -4.18 -5.24 5.83
C VAL A 63 -3.60 -6.44 5.07
N TYR A 64 -3.97 -6.60 3.80
CA TYR A 64 -3.37 -7.60 2.92
C TYR A 64 -1.87 -7.34 2.72
N GLY A 65 -1.48 -6.08 2.49
CA GLY A 65 -0.09 -5.69 2.36
C GLY A 65 0.72 -5.93 3.62
N LEU A 66 0.11 -5.73 4.79
CA LEU A 66 0.73 -6.03 6.08
C LEU A 66 1.05 -7.52 6.21
N GLN A 67 0.11 -8.39 5.84
CA GLN A 67 0.34 -9.83 5.83
C GLN A 67 1.42 -10.23 4.84
N VAL A 68 1.41 -9.68 3.63
CA VAL A 68 2.45 -9.95 2.62
C VAL A 68 3.82 -9.51 3.12
N ALA A 69 3.94 -8.28 3.66
CA ALA A 69 5.17 -7.75 4.23
C ALA A 69 5.69 -8.61 5.39
N ASP A 70 4.81 -9.02 6.30
CA ASP A 70 5.14 -9.91 7.42
C ASP A 70 5.72 -11.25 6.94
N GLN A 71 5.18 -11.84 5.88
CA GLN A 71 5.73 -13.07 5.29
C GLN A 71 7.10 -12.85 4.65
N PHE A 72 7.34 -11.73 3.96
CA PHE A 72 8.66 -11.41 3.40
C PHE A 72 9.72 -11.23 4.49
N ILE A 73 9.37 -10.58 5.61
CA ILE A 73 10.28 -10.41 6.76
C ILE A 73 10.53 -11.74 7.47
N LYS A 74 9.48 -12.52 7.77
CA LYS A 74 9.60 -13.81 8.47
C LYS A 74 10.37 -14.86 7.66
N SER A 75 10.23 -14.83 6.33
CA SER A 75 11.01 -15.68 5.42
C SER A 75 12.44 -15.18 5.16
N LYS A 76 12.83 -14.03 5.75
CA LYS A 76 14.14 -13.37 5.58
C LYS A 76 14.45 -12.93 4.15
N GLN A 77 13.43 -12.82 3.30
CA GLN A 77 13.55 -12.31 1.94
C GLN A 77 13.69 -10.78 1.91
N SER A 78 13.30 -10.10 2.98
CA SER A 78 13.47 -8.66 3.18
C SER A 78 13.69 -8.37 4.67
N LYS A 79 14.41 -7.28 4.97
CA LYS A 79 14.69 -6.82 6.33
C LYS A 79 13.92 -5.57 6.69
N THR A 80 13.68 -4.67 5.75
CA THR A 80 13.02 -3.39 6.00
C THR A 80 12.08 -3.05 4.84
N ILE A 81 10.78 -3.12 5.11
CA ILE A 81 9.74 -2.90 4.10
C ILE A 81 9.05 -1.57 4.35
N LEU A 82 8.93 -0.75 3.31
CA LEU A 82 8.01 0.37 3.28
C LEU A 82 6.65 -0.10 2.74
N LEU A 83 5.66 -0.17 3.62
CA LEU A 83 4.28 -0.47 3.25
C LEU A 83 3.46 0.81 3.22
N ILE A 84 2.80 1.07 2.10
CA ILE A 84 1.99 2.27 1.86
C ILE A 84 0.56 1.85 1.55
N GLY A 85 -0.43 2.51 2.14
CA GLY A 85 -1.82 2.50 1.66
C GLY A 85 -2.15 3.87 1.11
N VAL A 86 -2.62 3.95 -0.13
CA VAL A 86 -2.99 5.22 -0.75
C VAL A 86 -4.20 5.04 -1.65
N GLU A 87 -5.13 5.99 -1.55
CA GLU A 87 -6.28 6.06 -2.44
C GLU A 87 -6.60 7.50 -2.80
N ILE A 88 -6.92 7.72 -4.07
CA ILE A 88 -7.46 8.95 -4.62
C ILE A 88 -8.84 8.60 -5.20
N LEU A 89 -9.79 8.19 -4.34
CA LEU A 89 -11.11 7.74 -4.79
C LEU A 89 -11.95 8.88 -5.37
N SER A 90 -11.65 10.13 -5.02
CA SER A 90 -12.31 11.31 -5.60
C SER A 90 -12.22 11.34 -7.13
N LYS A 91 -11.13 10.81 -7.71
CA LYS A 91 -10.89 10.79 -9.16
C LYS A 91 -11.77 9.78 -9.92
N VAL A 92 -12.26 8.75 -9.23
CA VAL A 92 -13.07 7.65 -9.81
C VAL A 92 -14.51 7.64 -9.32
N THR A 93 -14.88 8.59 -8.45
CA THR A 93 -16.22 8.69 -7.88
C THR A 93 -17.19 9.30 -8.89
N ASP A 94 -18.36 8.68 -9.07
CA ASP A 94 -19.49 9.31 -9.76
C ASP A 94 -20.12 10.36 -8.82
N TRP A 95 -19.87 11.63 -9.10
CA TRP A 95 -20.37 12.74 -8.29
C TRP A 95 -21.89 12.97 -8.43
N SER A 96 -22.53 12.34 -9.41
CA SER A 96 -23.98 12.36 -9.58
C SER A 96 -24.70 11.30 -8.73
N ASP A 97 -24.00 10.23 -8.34
CA ASP A 97 -24.54 9.22 -7.42
C ASP A 97 -24.34 9.64 -5.96
N ARG A 98 -25.40 10.19 -5.37
CA ARG A 98 -25.44 10.59 -3.96
C ARG A 98 -25.15 9.43 -2.99
N ASN A 99 -25.39 8.18 -3.37
CA ASN A 99 -25.17 7.03 -2.47
C ASN A 99 -23.68 6.79 -2.21
N THR A 100 -22.81 7.14 -3.15
CA THR A 100 -21.36 6.91 -3.06
C THR A 100 -20.56 8.19 -2.90
N CYS A 101 -20.96 9.30 -3.51
CA CYS A 101 -20.13 10.49 -3.60
C CYS A 101 -19.85 11.20 -2.26
N VAL A 102 -20.64 10.89 -1.24
CA VAL A 102 -20.48 11.41 0.13
C VAL A 102 -19.59 10.54 1.02
N LEU A 103 -19.21 9.34 0.56
CA LEU A 103 -18.49 8.34 1.36
C LEU A 103 -16.98 8.38 1.14
N PHE A 104 -16.55 8.61 -0.10
CA PHE A 104 -15.16 8.43 -0.49
C PHE A 104 -14.37 9.74 -0.45
N GLY A 105 -13.08 9.58 -0.12
CA GLY A 105 -12.13 10.68 -0.10
C GLY A 105 -10.73 10.17 -0.42
N ASP A 106 -9.78 11.09 -0.34
CA ASP A 106 -8.40 10.84 -0.71
C ASP A 106 -7.51 10.81 0.51
N GLY A 107 -6.53 9.91 0.52
CA GLY A 107 -5.63 9.78 1.65
C GLY A 107 -4.46 8.84 1.38
N ALA A 108 -3.41 9.00 2.18
CA ALA A 108 -2.28 8.08 2.19
C ALA A 108 -1.76 7.90 3.62
N GLY A 109 -1.41 6.66 3.95
CA GLY A 109 -0.69 6.27 5.17
C GLY A 109 0.46 5.33 4.82
N ALA A 110 1.50 5.32 5.63
CA ALA A 110 2.64 4.45 5.43
C ALA A 110 3.24 4.00 6.76
N VAL A 111 3.84 2.81 6.76
CA VAL A 111 4.57 2.24 7.89
C VAL A 111 5.89 1.64 7.41
N ILE A 112 6.89 1.67 8.28
CA ILE A 112 8.13 0.91 8.12
C ILE A 112 8.02 -0.36 8.94
N LEU A 113 8.16 -1.51 8.29
CA LEU A 113 8.31 -2.80 8.95
C LEU A 113 9.78 -3.19 8.95
N LYS A 114 10.29 -3.60 10.11
CA LYS A 114 11.68 -4.04 10.27
C LYS A 114 11.75 -5.41 10.92
N SER A 115 12.65 -6.26 10.42
CA SER A 115 12.99 -7.52 11.08
C SER A 115 13.48 -7.24 12.50
N SER A 116 12.95 -7.97 13.48
CA SER A 116 13.27 -7.79 14.89
C SER A 116 13.33 -9.13 15.61
N SER A 117 14.16 -9.21 16.65
CA SER A 117 14.14 -10.32 17.62
C SER A 117 13.09 -10.13 18.72
N GLN A 118 12.49 -8.94 18.80
CA GLN A 118 11.40 -8.64 19.73
C GLN A 118 10.06 -8.96 19.09
N GLU A 119 9.06 -9.23 19.93
CA GLU A 119 7.69 -9.46 19.48
C GLU A 119 7.13 -8.21 18.78
N GLY A 120 6.54 -8.41 17.60
CA GLY A 120 5.94 -7.36 16.78
C GLY A 120 4.55 -7.78 16.34
N ILE A 121 4.34 -7.97 15.04
CA ILE A 121 3.07 -8.47 14.49
C ILE A 121 2.85 -9.91 14.97
N ILE A 122 1.93 -10.08 15.92
CA ILE A 122 1.60 -11.37 16.55
C ILE A 122 0.92 -12.29 15.52
N CYS A 123 -0.09 -11.78 14.82
CA CYS A 123 -0.79 -12.50 13.78
C CYS A 123 -1.40 -11.55 12.75
N THR A 124 -1.60 -12.07 11.55
CA THR A 124 -2.39 -11.44 10.49
C THR A 124 -3.43 -12.45 10.02
N TYR A 125 -4.64 -11.97 9.72
CA TYR A 125 -5.70 -12.80 9.19
C TYR A 125 -6.39 -12.07 8.05
N THR A 126 -6.46 -12.73 6.89
CA THR A 126 -7.12 -12.23 5.69
C THR A 126 -8.07 -13.29 5.16
N GLY A 127 -9.23 -12.85 4.66
CA GLY A 127 -10.21 -13.70 4.00
C GLY A 127 -10.90 -12.93 2.89
N SER A 128 -11.43 -13.65 1.90
CA SER A 128 -12.17 -13.05 0.79
C SER A 128 -13.38 -13.90 0.43
N GLN A 129 -14.41 -13.24 -0.08
CA GLN A 129 -15.58 -13.86 -0.68
C GLN A 129 -15.76 -13.26 -2.07
N GLY A 130 -15.85 -14.10 -3.10
CA GLY A 130 -16.09 -13.63 -4.47
C GLY A 130 -17.44 -12.92 -4.60
N ASP A 131 -17.49 -11.86 -5.41
CA ASP A 131 -18.71 -11.06 -5.61
C ASP A 131 -19.15 -11.06 -7.08
N LEU A 132 -20.13 -11.91 -7.40
CA LEU A 132 -20.81 -11.90 -8.71
C LEU A 132 -21.97 -10.90 -8.77
N LYS A 133 -22.36 -10.30 -7.64
CA LYS A 133 -23.47 -9.35 -7.57
C LYS A 133 -23.02 -7.92 -7.86
N GLY A 134 -21.72 -7.65 -7.78
CA GLY A 134 -21.15 -6.34 -8.07
C GLY A 134 -21.65 -5.28 -7.10
N LEU A 135 -21.60 -5.56 -5.80
CA LEU A 135 -22.14 -4.69 -4.75
C LEU A 135 -21.47 -3.31 -4.75
N ILE A 136 -20.15 -3.30 -4.93
CA ILE A 136 -19.35 -2.11 -5.16
C ILE A 136 -18.30 -2.43 -6.20
N THR A 137 -18.25 -1.65 -7.27
CA THR A 137 -17.37 -1.92 -8.40
C THR A 137 -16.64 -0.67 -8.85
N LEU A 138 -15.40 -0.88 -9.26
CA LEU A 138 -14.62 0.08 -10.03
C LEU A 138 -14.23 -0.65 -11.32
N PRO A 139 -14.84 -0.31 -12.47
CA PRO A 139 -14.52 -0.95 -13.73
C PRO A 139 -13.02 -0.81 -14.06
N ALA A 140 -12.42 -1.90 -14.56
CA ALA A 140 -11.12 -1.79 -15.21
C ALA A 140 -11.31 -0.98 -16.50
N VAL A 141 -10.53 0.09 -16.67
CA VAL A 141 -10.50 0.88 -17.90
C VAL A 141 -9.66 0.23 -18.99
#